data_AF-A0A7W6BZX3-F1
#
_entry.id   AF-A0A7W6BZX3-F1
#
_cell.length_a   1.000
_cell.length_b   1.000
_cell.length_c   1.000
_cell.angle_alpha   90.00
_cell.angle_beta   90.00
_cell.angle_gamma   90.00
#
_symmetry.space_group_name_H-M   'P 1'
#
loop_
_entity.id
_entity.type
_entity.pdbx_description
1 polymer ?
#
loop_
_entity_poly.entity_id
_entity_poly.type
_entity_poly.pdbx_seq_one_letter_code
_entity_poly.pdbx_strand_id
1 'polypeptide(L)'
;MAWMTLKKRKRSTWPFWMALLLFGNVYSWTRSDNEPPTSPITPTMAAALPIAKATPPRAASPSVVDLTLPKVATAAYAVPTFASLNERQQFERRVCKAVIAIEFGRDPVSMFASSIQGEPHYVSYIRPNDGTLWEYLCRVSGRNVVWSIPNGRWRNSYTAGDTEFRFSTSNSDRTLMIEGRHFDGSSTRESFILAAL
;
A
#
# COMPACT_ATOMS: atom_id res chain seq x y z
N MET A 1 -40.46 -42.88 27.14
CA MET A 1 -39.29 -43.76 27.26
C MET A 1 -38.83 -44.15 25.86
N ALA A 2 -37.77 -43.54 25.35
CA ALA A 2 -36.99 -44.05 24.22
C ALA A 2 -35.62 -43.39 24.27
N TRP A 3 -34.58 -44.21 24.39
CA TRP A 3 -33.18 -43.85 24.56
C TRP A 3 -32.49 -43.47 23.25
N MET A 4 -31.48 -42.59 23.40
CA MET A 4 -30.16 -42.54 22.73
C MET A 4 -30.08 -42.74 21.19
N THR A 5 -29.39 -41.87 20.46
CA THR A 5 -27.93 -42.02 20.34
C THR A 5 -27.22 -40.77 19.79
N LEU A 6 -26.15 -40.41 20.49
CA LEU A 6 -25.20 -39.34 20.22
C LEU A 6 -24.23 -39.75 19.09
N LYS A 7 -24.26 -39.08 17.93
CA LYS A 7 -23.23 -39.28 16.88
C LYS A 7 -22.07 -38.29 17.08
N LYS A 8 -21.02 -38.76 17.77
CA LYS A 8 -19.66 -38.18 17.72
C LYS A 8 -19.12 -38.31 16.29
N ARG A 9 -18.76 -37.20 15.63
CA ARG A 9 -17.89 -37.23 14.44
C ARG A 9 -16.47 -36.79 14.81
N LYS A 10 -15.53 -37.59 14.31
CA LYS A 10 -14.13 -37.72 14.70
C LYS A 10 -13.30 -36.53 14.20
N ARG A 11 -12.31 -36.14 15.02
CA ARG A 11 -11.20 -35.27 14.65
C ARG A 11 -10.37 -35.98 13.57
N SER A 12 -10.15 -35.30 12.44
CA SER A 12 -9.33 -35.75 11.33
C SER A 12 -7.88 -35.36 11.60
N THR A 13 -7.10 -36.30 12.11
CA THR A 13 -5.64 -36.28 12.14
C THR A 13 -5.11 -36.64 10.75
N TRP A 14 -4.38 -35.75 10.10
CA TRP A 14 -3.62 -36.07 8.89
C TRP A 14 -2.15 -36.32 9.28
N PRO A 15 -1.57 -37.50 8.96
CA PRO A 15 -0.19 -37.80 9.27
C PRO A 15 0.77 -37.30 8.18
N PHE A 16 1.98 -37.06 8.66
CA PHE A 16 3.27 -36.87 8.00
C PHE A 16 3.65 -38.02 7.03
N TRP A 17 4.59 -37.71 6.11
CA TRP A 17 5.27 -38.56 5.09
C TRP A 17 4.41 -38.84 3.83
N MET A 18 4.87 -38.77 2.58
CA MET A 18 6.20 -38.94 1.98
C MET A 18 6.08 -38.55 0.49
N ALA A 19 7.07 -37.85 -0.09
CA ALA A 19 7.52 -38.08 -1.48
C ALA A 19 8.72 -37.16 -1.80
N LEU A 20 9.89 -37.77 -1.77
CA LEU A 20 11.20 -37.26 -2.14
C LEU A 20 11.52 -37.80 -3.53
N LEU A 21 11.70 -36.95 -4.55
CA LEU A 21 12.41 -37.22 -5.82
C LEU A 21 12.95 -35.86 -6.32
N LEU A 22 14.23 -35.53 -6.13
CA LEU A 22 15.40 -35.86 -6.97
C LEU A 22 15.31 -35.33 -8.41
N PHE A 23 15.77 -34.09 -8.61
CA PHE A 23 16.68 -33.63 -9.67
C PHE A 23 17.32 -32.34 -9.10
N GLY A 24 18.62 -32.24 -8.80
CA GLY A 24 19.73 -32.65 -9.63
C GLY A 24 20.03 -31.54 -10.64
N ASN A 25 20.44 -30.35 -10.19
CA ASN A 25 21.21 -29.46 -11.06
C ASN A 25 22.28 -28.70 -10.29
N VAL A 26 23.51 -29.18 -10.50
CA VAL A 26 24.78 -28.59 -10.09
C VAL A 26 25.08 -27.47 -11.09
N TYR A 27 25.04 -26.21 -10.65
CA TYR A 27 25.71 -25.12 -11.36
C TYR A 27 26.85 -24.63 -10.48
N SER A 28 28.03 -25.18 -10.76
CA SER A 28 29.31 -24.73 -10.23
C SER A 28 29.84 -23.59 -11.10
N TRP A 29 30.06 -22.44 -10.46
CA TRP A 29 31.16 -21.48 -10.64
C TRP A 29 31.73 -21.19 -12.04
N THR A 30 31.60 -19.92 -12.45
CA THR A 30 32.76 -19.15 -12.95
C THR A 30 32.70 -17.71 -12.43
N ARG A 31 33.60 -17.39 -11.51
CA ARG A 31 34.01 -16.04 -11.13
C ARG A 31 34.79 -15.48 -12.32
N SER A 32 34.22 -14.52 -13.04
CA SER A 32 34.95 -13.75 -14.05
C SER A 32 35.29 -12.41 -13.42
N ASP A 33 36.56 -12.25 -13.07
CA ASP A 33 37.17 -10.97 -12.83
C ASP A 33 37.06 -10.14 -14.13
N ASN A 34 36.39 -8.99 -14.06
CA ASN A 34 36.51 -7.94 -15.05
C ASN A 34 36.72 -6.65 -14.28
N GLU A 35 37.98 -6.26 -14.20
CA GLU A 35 38.41 -4.94 -13.76
C GLU A 35 37.81 -3.85 -14.67
N PRO A 36 37.57 -2.65 -14.13
CA PRO A 36 37.04 -1.53 -14.88
C PRO A 36 38.12 -0.91 -15.78
N PRO A 37 37.81 -0.59 -17.06
CA PRO A 37 38.68 0.31 -17.81
C PRO A 37 38.49 1.74 -17.26
N THR A 38 39.50 2.18 -16.51
CA THR A 38 39.81 3.60 -16.35
C THR A 38 40.07 4.21 -17.72
N SER A 39 39.40 5.33 -18.02
CA SER A 39 39.80 6.21 -19.11
C SER A 39 39.65 7.67 -18.66
N PRO A 40 40.68 8.49 -18.86
CA PRO A 40 40.72 9.88 -18.40
C PRO A 40 39.84 10.76 -19.28
N ILE A 41 38.96 11.52 -18.64
CA ILE A 41 38.20 12.60 -19.27
C ILE A 41 39.19 13.76 -19.46
N THR A 42 39.60 13.99 -20.71
CA THR A 42 40.30 15.19 -21.14
C THR A 42 39.32 16.37 -21.22
N PRO A 43 39.69 17.57 -20.73
CA PRO A 43 38.88 18.77 -20.92
C PRO A 43 39.14 19.37 -22.30
N THR A 44 38.22 19.17 -23.25
CA THR A 44 38.21 19.96 -24.49
C THR A 44 37.58 21.33 -24.20
N MET A 45 38.44 22.34 -24.09
CA MET A 45 38.03 23.74 -24.23
C MET A 45 37.57 23.96 -25.68
N ALA A 46 36.30 24.32 -25.84
CA ALA A 46 35.76 24.83 -27.10
C ALA A 46 35.08 26.17 -26.85
N ALA A 47 35.75 27.21 -27.35
CA ALA A 47 35.32 28.52 -27.78
C ALA A 47 33.90 29.00 -27.42
N ALA A 48 33.86 30.10 -26.65
CA ALA A 48 32.72 31.00 -26.57
C ALA A 48 32.46 31.66 -27.94
N LEU A 49 31.23 31.54 -28.44
CA LEU A 49 30.69 32.31 -29.56
C LEU A 49 29.61 33.29 -29.05
N PRO A 50 29.43 34.42 -29.74
CA PRO A 50 28.78 35.61 -29.20
C PRO A 50 27.26 35.50 -29.03
N ILE A 51 26.79 36.14 -27.96
CA ILE A 51 25.39 36.34 -27.58
C ILE A 51 24.65 37.08 -28.71
N ALA A 52 23.83 36.36 -29.47
CA ALA A 52 22.82 36.94 -30.33
C ALA A 52 21.60 37.34 -29.47
N LYS A 53 21.24 38.63 -29.52
CA LYS A 53 20.00 39.20 -28.97
C LYS A 53 18.79 38.47 -29.56
N ALA A 54 18.16 37.60 -28.77
CA ALA A 54 16.85 37.06 -29.08
C ALA A 54 15.78 38.03 -28.56
N THR A 55 15.06 38.63 -29.50
CA THR A 55 13.85 39.42 -29.26
C THR A 55 12.76 38.52 -28.67
N PRO A 56 12.07 38.90 -27.58
CA PRO A 56 10.99 38.08 -27.04
C PRO A 56 9.80 38.08 -28.01
N PRO A 57 9.25 36.92 -28.39
CA PRO A 57 7.99 36.89 -29.12
C PRO A 57 6.84 37.34 -28.21
N ARG A 58 6.14 38.35 -28.75
CA ARG A 58 4.83 38.88 -28.39
C ARG A 58 3.93 37.83 -27.71
N ALA A 59 3.49 38.16 -26.51
CA ALA A 59 2.47 37.45 -25.76
C ALA A 59 1.23 37.16 -26.64
N ALA A 60 1.02 35.89 -26.96
CA ALA A 60 -0.27 35.40 -27.39
C ALA A 60 -1.11 35.15 -26.13
N SER A 61 -2.23 35.87 -26.03
CA SER A 61 -3.26 35.67 -25.01
C SER A 61 -3.69 34.20 -24.98
N PRO A 62 -3.74 33.54 -23.81
CA PRO A 62 -4.42 32.26 -23.72
C PRO A 62 -5.91 32.50 -23.92
N SER A 63 -6.43 31.96 -25.02
CA SER A 63 -7.86 31.77 -25.25
C SER A 63 -8.47 31.09 -24.04
N VAL A 64 -9.58 31.66 -23.57
CA VAL A 64 -10.43 31.13 -22.51
C VAL A 64 -10.75 29.68 -22.82
N VAL A 65 -10.15 28.75 -22.08
CA VAL A 65 -10.56 27.35 -22.10
C VAL A 65 -11.92 27.28 -21.42
N ASP A 66 -12.90 26.89 -22.24
CA ASP A 66 -14.27 26.57 -21.87
C ASP A 66 -14.28 25.58 -20.70
N LEU A 67 -14.66 26.06 -19.51
CA LEU A 67 -14.86 25.27 -18.31
C LEU A 67 -16.23 24.56 -18.40
N THR A 68 -16.45 23.75 -19.43
CA THR A 68 -17.42 22.68 -19.32
C THR A 68 -16.83 21.63 -18.39
N LEU A 69 -17.16 21.80 -17.11
CA LEU A 69 -16.88 20.84 -16.05
C LEU A 69 -17.30 19.45 -16.57
N PRO A 70 -16.39 18.46 -16.73
CA PRO A 70 -16.84 17.11 -16.97
C PRO A 70 -17.77 16.76 -15.81
N LYS A 71 -18.94 16.21 -16.14
CA LYS A 71 -19.86 15.57 -15.19
C LYS A 71 -19.14 14.36 -14.61
N VAL A 72 -18.15 14.60 -13.75
CA VAL A 72 -17.49 13.57 -12.97
C VAL A 72 -18.62 13.05 -12.09
N ALA A 73 -19.11 11.87 -12.42
CA ALA A 73 -20.05 11.14 -11.59
C ALA A 73 -19.48 11.17 -10.19
N THR A 74 -20.10 12.00 -9.34
CA THR A 74 -19.72 12.15 -7.96
C THR A 74 -20.17 10.86 -7.31
N ALA A 75 -19.32 9.83 -7.37
CA ALA A 75 -19.50 8.64 -6.56
C ALA A 75 -19.65 9.19 -5.13
N ALA A 76 -20.85 9.05 -4.56
CA ALA A 76 -21.16 9.56 -3.25
C ALA A 76 -20.33 8.75 -2.26
N TYR A 77 -19.12 9.23 -1.97
CA TYR A 77 -18.21 8.63 -1.01
C TYR A 77 -18.77 8.86 0.39
N ALA A 78 -19.68 7.98 0.80
CA ALA A 78 -20.30 7.99 2.12
C ALA A 78 -19.33 7.43 3.16
N VAL A 79 -19.36 7.99 4.36
CA VAL A 79 -18.77 7.33 5.52
C VAL A 79 -19.66 6.12 5.85
N PRO A 80 -19.10 4.91 5.97
CA PRO A 80 -19.89 3.74 6.31
C PRO A 80 -20.57 3.92 7.67
N THR A 81 -21.85 3.55 7.73
CA THR A 81 -22.61 3.49 8.99
C THR A 81 -22.48 2.09 9.55
N PHE A 82 -22.16 1.96 10.85
CA PHE A 82 -21.95 0.68 11.51
C PHE A 82 -23.07 0.40 12.51
N ALA A 83 -23.53 -0.85 12.59
CA ALA A 83 -24.55 -1.24 13.56
C ALA A 83 -23.93 -1.56 14.93
N SER A 84 -22.62 -1.85 15.00
CA SER A 84 -21.92 -2.12 16.25
C SER A 84 -20.45 -1.68 16.26
N LEU A 85 -19.86 -1.57 17.46
CA LEU A 85 -18.43 -1.30 17.64
C LEU A 85 -17.54 -2.40 17.04
N ASN A 86 -17.97 -3.67 17.11
CA ASN A 86 -17.22 -4.78 16.55
C ASN A 86 -17.18 -4.72 15.01
N GLU A 87 -18.30 -4.36 14.36
CA GLU A 87 -18.33 -4.15 12.90
C GLU A 87 -17.44 -2.98 12.49
N ARG A 88 -17.50 -1.87 13.24
CA ARG A 88 -16.62 -0.72 13.03
C ARG A 88 -15.15 -1.12 13.14
N GLN A 89 -14.77 -1.82 14.20
CA GLN A 89 -13.40 -2.28 14.39
C GLN A 89 -12.96 -3.26 13.30
N GLN A 90 -13.81 -4.19 12.88
CA GLN A 90 -13.52 -5.09 11.75
C GLN A 90 -13.25 -4.31 10.46
N PHE A 91 -14.08 -3.32 10.17
CA PHE A 91 -13.89 -2.45 9.01
C PHE A 91 -12.60 -1.65 9.11
N GLU A 92 -12.35 -0.98 10.23
CA GLU A 92 -11.14 -0.19 10.44
C GLU A 92 -9.87 -1.04 10.34
N ARG A 93 -9.88 -2.29 10.84
CA ARG A 93 -8.77 -3.24 10.65
C ARG A 93 -8.49 -3.52 9.17
N ARG A 94 -9.53 -3.70 8.35
CA ARG A 94 -9.37 -3.90 6.90
C ARG A 94 -8.81 -2.66 6.21
N VAL A 95 -9.29 -1.48 6.60
CA VAL A 95 -8.74 -0.19 6.11
C VAL A 95 -7.27 -0.06 6.47
N CYS A 96 -6.91 -0.36 7.72
CA CYS A 96 -5.53 -0.31 8.19
C CYS A 96 -4.62 -1.29 7.43
N LYS A 97 -5.07 -2.52 7.17
CA LYS A 97 -4.35 -3.48 6.32
C LYS A 97 -4.10 -2.91 4.92
N ALA A 98 -5.14 -2.36 4.29
CA ALA A 98 -5.05 -1.79 2.95
C ALA A 98 -4.08 -0.59 2.88
N VAL A 99 -4.09 0.30 3.88
CA VAL A 99 -3.19 1.46 3.93
C VAL A 99 -1.73 1.03 4.10
N ILE A 100 -1.44 0.14 5.06
CA ILE A 100 -0.08 -0.35 5.29
C ILE A 100 0.41 -1.16 4.07
N ALA A 101 -0.49 -1.90 3.41
CA ALA A 101 -0.19 -2.60 2.16
C ALA A 101 0.27 -1.65 1.05
N ILE A 102 -0.43 -0.54 0.84
CA ILE A 102 -0.06 0.45 -0.18
C ILE A 102 1.27 1.13 0.18
N GLU A 103 1.40 1.64 1.41
CA GLU A 103 2.58 2.39 1.84
C GLU A 103 3.88 1.59 1.66
N PHE A 104 3.84 0.26 1.86
CA PHE A 104 5.02 -0.59 1.77
C PHE A 104 5.06 -1.50 0.54
N GLY A 105 4.13 -1.34 -0.41
CA GLY A 105 4.06 -2.18 -1.62
C GLY A 105 3.94 -3.67 -1.30
N ARG A 106 2.94 -4.03 -0.48
CA ARG A 106 2.68 -5.39 0.00
C ARG A 106 1.25 -5.81 -0.28
N ASP A 107 1.01 -7.11 -0.33
CA ASP A 107 -0.33 -7.66 -0.42
C ASP A 107 -1.04 -7.58 0.95
N PRO A 108 -2.22 -6.94 1.06
CA PRO A 108 -2.95 -6.86 2.32
C PRO A 108 -3.36 -8.23 2.88
N VAL A 109 -3.50 -9.27 2.05
CA VAL A 109 -3.83 -10.65 2.49
C VAL A 109 -2.72 -11.23 3.36
N SER A 110 -1.46 -10.83 3.13
CA SER A 110 -0.32 -11.27 3.94
C SER A 110 -0.20 -10.57 5.30
N MET A 111 -1.08 -9.60 5.59
CA MET A 111 -1.06 -8.83 6.82
C MET A 111 -2.05 -9.35 7.86
N PHE A 112 -1.63 -9.30 9.12
CA PHE A 112 -2.46 -9.54 10.27
C PHE A 112 -2.83 -8.21 10.91
N ALA A 113 -4.10 -8.04 11.27
CA ALA A 113 -4.56 -6.88 12.02
C ALA A 113 -5.35 -7.33 13.25
N SER A 114 -5.02 -6.77 14.40
CA SER A 114 -5.71 -7.03 15.66
C SER A 114 -6.08 -5.72 16.36
N SER A 115 -7.16 -5.77 17.12
CA SER A 115 -7.58 -4.69 18.01
C SER A 115 -7.68 -5.30 19.40
N ILE A 116 -6.55 -5.42 20.10
CA ILE A 116 -6.54 -6.12 21.39
C ILE A 116 -7.44 -5.38 22.41
N GLN A 117 -7.63 -4.05 22.28
CA GLN A 117 -8.48 -3.24 23.17
C GLN A 117 -9.09 -1.98 22.50
N GLY A 118 -9.34 -2.00 21.18
CA GLY A 118 -9.80 -0.83 20.42
C GLY A 118 -8.70 -0.16 19.60
N GLU A 119 -8.75 1.17 19.45
CA GLU A 119 -7.73 1.95 18.73
C GLU A 119 -6.52 2.28 19.63
N PRO A 120 -5.29 2.31 19.07
CA PRO A 120 -4.95 2.07 17.67
C PRO A 120 -4.98 0.59 17.29
N HIS A 121 -5.38 0.31 16.05
CA HIS A 121 -5.32 -1.02 15.46
C HIS A 121 -3.87 -1.41 15.22
N TYR A 122 -3.51 -2.61 15.64
CA TYR A 122 -2.18 -3.15 15.45
C TYR A 122 -2.14 -3.94 14.14
N VAL A 123 -1.17 -3.65 13.26
CA VAL A 123 -0.99 -4.31 11.97
C VAL A 123 0.42 -4.88 11.91
N SER A 124 0.56 -6.13 11.50
CA SER A 124 1.87 -6.75 11.31
C SER A 124 1.92 -7.65 10.08
N TYR A 125 3.13 -7.86 9.56
CA TYR A 125 3.39 -8.86 8.53
C TYR A 125 4.82 -9.38 8.63
N ILE A 126 5.03 -10.60 8.14
CA ILE A 126 6.37 -11.18 7.99
C ILE A 126 6.80 -10.92 6.55
N ARG A 127 7.92 -10.23 6.37
CA ARG A 127 8.42 -9.93 5.03
C ARG A 127 8.97 -11.23 4.39
N PRO A 128 8.54 -11.60 3.19
CA PRO A 128 8.83 -12.94 2.64
C PRO A 128 10.29 -13.15 2.23
N ASN A 129 11.05 -12.11 1.96
CA ASN A 129 12.44 -12.21 1.50
C ASN A 129 13.45 -12.50 2.63
N ASP A 130 13.21 -11.97 3.83
CA ASP A 130 14.15 -12.00 4.95
C ASP A 130 13.53 -12.52 6.27
N GLY A 131 12.21 -12.78 6.30
CA GLY A 131 11.51 -13.29 7.47
C GLY A 131 11.30 -12.26 8.59
N THR A 132 11.61 -10.98 8.35
CA THR A 132 11.50 -9.94 9.38
C THR A 132 10.03 -9.64 9.69
N LEU A 133 9.69 -9.61 10.98
CA LEU A 133 8.40 -9.14 11.48
C LEU A 133 8.37 -7.60 11.47
N TRP A 134 7.41 -7.04 10.74
CA TRP A 134 7.11 -5.62 10.74
C TRP A 134 5.83 -5.35 11.51
N GLU A 135 5.83 -4.28 12.30
CA GLU A 135 4.76 -3.95 13.24
C GLU A 135 4.41 -2.47 13.13
N TYR A 136 3.11 -2.18 13.07
CA TYR A 136 2.57 -0.84 12.87
C TYR A 136 1.33 -0.61 13.74
N LEU A 137 1.09 0.65 14.04
CA LEU A 137 -0.12 1.16 14.67
C LEU A 137 -0.90 1.96 13.64
N CYS A 138 -2.22 1.82 13.64
CA CYS A 138 -3.11 2.51 12.69
C CYS A 138 -4.34 3.07 13.40
N ARG A 139 -4.78 4.26 13.00
CA ARG A 139 -6.00 4.92 13.49
C ARG A 139 -6.83 5.41 12.33
N VAL A 140 -8.14 5.28 12.45
CA VAL A 140 -9.08 5.73 11.42
C VAL A 140 -9.91 6.88 11.98
N SER A 141 -9.71 8.07 11.43
CA SER A 141 -10.37 9.30 11.88
C SER A 141 -11.22 9.89 10.76
N GLY A 142 -12.52 9.61 10.81
CA GLY A 142 -13.46 9.98 9.74
C GLY A 142 -13.12 9.24 8.45
N ARG A 143 -12.62 9.96 7.44
CA ARG A 143 -12.11 9.37 6.18
C ARG A 143 -10.59 9.30 6.09
N ASN A 144 -9.88 9.85 7.07
CA ASN A 144 -8.43 9.89 7.07
C ASN A 144 -7.88 8.70 7.84
N VAL A 145 -6.74 8.20 7.41
CA VAL A 145 -6.02 7.11 8.07
C VAL A 145 -4.62 7.60 8.40
N VAL A 146 -4.21 7.39 9.64
CA VAL A 146 -2.85 7.72 10.10
C VAL A 146 -2.22 6.49 10.69
N TRP A 147 -0.91 6.35 10.50
CA TRP A 147 -0.17 5.20 10.99
C TRP A 147 1.11 5.62 11.73
N SER A 148 1.66 4.70 12.50
CA SER A 148 2.92 4.85 13.23
C SER A 148 3.63 3.50 13.36
N ILE A 149 4.89 3.52 13.76
CA ILE A 149 5.56 2.35 14.34
C ILE A 149 5.37 2.36 15.87
N PRO A 150 5.49 1.22 16.57
CA PRO A 150 5.51 1.21 18.03
C PRO A 150 6.50 2.23 18.60
N ASN A 151 6.05 3.07 19.53
CA ASN A 151 6.83 4.17 20.13
C ASN A 151 7.34 5.25 19.16
N GLY A 152 6.85 5.27 17.91
CA GLY A 152 7.23 6.25 16.90
C GLY A 152 6.27 7.45 16.80
N ARG A 153 6.68 8.43 15.99
CA ARG A 153 5.83 9.56 15.60
C ARG A 153 4.73 9.09 14.64
N TRP A 154 3.50 9.53 14.91
CA TRP A 154 2.38 9.37 14.00
C TRP A 154 2.63 10.11 12.68
N ARG A 155 2.39 9.43 11.56
CA ARG A 155 2.46 9.99 10.20
C ARG A 155 1.16 10.74 9.90
N ASN A 156 1.10 11.99 10.33
CA ASN A 156 -0.07 12.86 10.23
C ASN A 156 0.27 14.30 9.81
N SER A 157 1.49 14.54 9.31
CA SER A 157 1.96 15.86 8.90
C SER A 157 2.48 15.84 7.47
N TYR A 158 1.64 16.31 6.54
CA TYR A 158 2.03 16.41 5.13
C TYR A 158 3.26 17.31 4.94
N THR A 159 3.36 18.42 5.67
CA THR A 159 4.53 19.32 5.60
C THR A 159 5.81 18.69 6.15
N ALA A 160 5.71 17.62 6.94
CA ALA A 160 6.85 16.82 7.39
C ALA A 160 7.19 15.66 6.42
N GLY A 161 6.54 15.60 5.26
CA GLY A 161 6.75 14.57 4.24
C GLY A 161 5.90 13.31 4.43
N ASP A 162 4.88 13.33 5.29
CA ASP A 162 4.01 12.16 5.48
C ASP A 162 2.99 12.01 4.35
N THR A 163 2.74 10.77 3.94
CA THR A 163 1.62 10.45 3.04
C THR A 163 0.28 10.70 3.74
N GLU A 164 -0.59 11.49 3.12
CA GLU A 164 -1.98 11.65 3.56
C GLU A 164 -2.84 10.53 2.97
N PHE A 165 -3.32 9.62 3.83
CA PHE A 165 -4.21 8.55 3.41
C PHE A 165 -5.68 8.90 3.65
N ARG A 166 -6.49 8.68 2.61
CA ARG A 166 -7.95 8.80 2.66
C ARG A 166 -8.57 7.52 2.14
N PHE A 167 -9.68 7.13 2.74
CA PHE A 167 -10.47 6.02 2.24
C PHE A 167 -11.87 6.45 1.83
N SER A 168 -12.47 5.62 0.99
CA SER A 168 -13.87 5.73 0.64
C SER A 168 -14.44 4.36 0.28
N THR A 169 -15.76 4.20 0.41
CA THR A 169 -16.42 2.91 0.22
C THR A 169 -17.55 3.03 -0.78
N SER A 170 -17.68 2.03 -1.67
CA SER A 170 -18.89 1.82 -2.47
C SER A 170 -19.76 0.76 -1.80
N ASN A 171 -20.96 1.15 -1.38
CA ASN A 171 -21.91 0.24 -0.72
C ASN A 171 -22.47 -0.83 -1.68
N SER A 172 -22.63 -0.49 -2.98
CA SER A 172 -23.12 -1.44 -3.98
C SER A 172 -22.12 -2.55 -4.24
N ASP A 173 -20.84 -2.19 -4.32
CA ASP A 173 -19.80 -3.10 -4.83
C ASP A 173 -18.98 -3.72 -3.69
N ARG A 174 -19.24 -3.32 -2.44
CA ARG A 174 -18.47 -3.69 -1.23
C ARG A 174 -16.96 -3.45 -1.44
N THR A 175 -16.64 -2.39 -2.15
CA THR A 175 -15.26 -2.00 -2.47
C THR A 175 -14.78 -0.90 -1.52
N LEU A 176 -13.51 -0.98 -1.18
CA LEU A 176 -12.75 0.02 -0.45
C LEU A 176 -11.75 0.64 -1.42
N MET A 177 -11.84 1.95 -1.64
CA MET A 177 -10.81 2.70 -2.35
C MET A 177 -9.94 3.44 -1.34
N ILE A 178 -8.63 3.27 -1.43
CA ILE A 178 -7.64 4.05 -0.68
C ILE A 178 -6.92 4.98 -1.65
N GLU A 179 -6.77 6.24 -1.24
CA GLU A 179 -5.95 7.25 -1.91
C GLU A 179 -4.85 7.70 -0.94
N GLY A 180 -3.60 7.63 -1.37
CA GLY A 180 -2.44 8.19 -0.67
C GLY A 180 -1.91 9.39 -1.45
N ARG A 181 -1.80 10.56 -0.82
CA ARG A 181 -1.18 11.75 -1.42
C ARG A 181 0.19 11.96 -0.81
N HIS A 182 1.22 12.01 -1.65
CA HIS A 182 2.61 12.14 -1.24
C HIS A 182 3.06 13.60 -1.34
N PHE A 183 4.08 13.97 -0.56
CA PHE A 183 4.55 15.36 -0.47
C PHE A 183 5.09 15.92 -1.80
N ASP A 184 5.59 15.06 -2.68
CA ASP A 184 6.04 15.41 -4.04
C ASP A 184 4.88 15.75 -5.00
N GLY A 185 3.63 15.69 -4.51
CA GLY A 185 2.42 15.95 -5.29
C GLY A 185 1.90 14.72 -6.04
N SER A 186 2.63 13.60 -6.03
CA SER A 186 2.15 12.34 -6.58
C SER A 186 1.04 11.74 -5.71
N SER A 187 0.26 10.84 -6.31
CA SER A 187 -0.80 10.14 -5.61
C SER A 187 -0.90 8.68 -6.03
N THR A 188 -1.13 7.81 -5.06
CA THR A 188 -1.44 6.39 -5.28
C THR A 188 -2.92 6.15 -5.01
N ARG A 189 -3.59 5.36 -5.85
CA ARG A 189 -4.97 4.94 -5.65
C ARG A 189 -5.12 3.47 -5.91
N GLU A 190 -5.70 2.76 -4.96
CA GLU A 190 -5.93 1.32 -5.06
C GLU A 190 -7.32 0.95 -4.56
N SER A 191 -7.90 -0.08 -5.16
CA SER A 191 -9.24 -0.57 -4.81
C SER A 191 -9.18 -2.03 -4.35
N PHE A 192 -9.87 -2.32 -3.25
CA PHE A 192 -9.93 -3.63 -2.64
C PHE A 192 -11.37 -4.08 -2.47
N ILE A 193 -11.61 -5.39 -2.54
CA ILE A 193 -12.87 -5.98 -2.12
C ILE A 193 -12.82 -6.14 -0.59
N LEU A 194 -13.75 -5.54 0.14
CA LEU A 194 -13.76 -5.56 1.61
C LEU A 194 -13.78 -6.99 2.19
N ALA A 195 -14.38 -7.94 1.49
CA ALA A 195 -14.42 -9.35 1.91
C ALA A 195 -13.09 -10.09 1.71
N ALA A 196 -12.19 -9.56 0.88
CA ALA A 196 -10.87 -10.14 0.60
C ALA A 196 -9.76 -9.56 1.52
N LEU A 197 -10.10 -8.61 2.39
CA LEU A 197 -9.21 -7.97 3.36
C LEU A 197 -9.31 -8.58 4.76
#